data_AF-A0A066TLM8-F1
#
_entry.id   AF-A0A066TLM8-F1
#
_cell.length_a   1.000
_cell.length_b   1.000
_cell.length_c   1.000
_cell.angle_alpha   90.00
_cell.angle_beta   90.00
_cell.angle_gamma   90.00
#
_symmetry.space_group_name_H-M   'P 1'
#
loop_
_entity.id
_entity.type
_entity.pdbx_description
1 polymer ?
#
loop_
_entity_poly.entity_id
_entity_poly.type
_entity_poly.pdbx_seq_one_letter_code
_entity_poly.pdbx_strand_id
1 'polypeptide(L)'
;MSTAAPEPAAQAGPAAEPSLLRQAFNVPNILSLLRLAGVPVFLWLLLGPEEDGWALALLVFSALTDWLDGKLARWLNQMSRLGQLLDPAADRLYILATLIAFLVRGIIPWWVVVPLVLREAVLGVCVLTLRRRGFAPPEVTYIGKGATFVLMYAFPCLLLAQGGSDVAAVARPIGYAFTIWGAVLYVWSGVLYVVQARNALRGAPAE
;
A
#
# COMPACT_ATOMS: atom_id res chain seq x y z
N MET A 1 67.63 -14.62 -10.40
CA MET A 1 66.57 -13.63 -10.10
C MET A 1 65.42 -13.90 -11.04
N SER A 2 64.44 -14.72 -10.61
CA SER A 2 63.24 -15.04 -11.38
C SER A 2 62.07 -14.32 -10.73
N THR A 3 61.53 -13.31 -11.41
CA THR A 3 60.36 -12.53 -10.96
C THR A 3 59.11 -13.33 -11.31
N ALA A 4 58.50 -13.98 -10.32
CA ALA A 4 57.20 -14.62 -10.46
C ALA A 4 56.12 -13.56 -10.68
N ALA A 5 55.29 -13.76 -11.72
CA ALA A 5 54.12 -12.93 -12.01
C ALA A 5 53.08 -13.05 -10.87
N PRO A 6 52.32 -11.98 -10.57
CA PRO A 6 51.26 -12.03 -9.58
C PRO A 6 50.10 -12.93 -10.06
N GLU A 7 49.62 -13.80 -9.18
CA GLU A 7 48.44 -14.65 -9.41
C GLU A 7 47.19 -13.80 -9.69
N PRO A 8 46.32 -14.21 -10.62
CA PRO A 8 45.06 -13.52 -10.85
C PRO A 8 44.14 -13.69 -9.63
N ALA A 9 43.78 -12.58 -9.01
CA ALA A 9 42.80 -12.53 -7.94
C ALA A 9 41.51 -13.23 -8.38
N ALA A 10 41.14 -14.29 -7.66
CA ALA A 10 39.89 -15.00 -7.85
C ALA A 10 38.73 -14.00 -7.78
N GLN A 11 38.09 -13.79 -8.93
CA GLN A 11 36.86 -13.01 -9.02
C GLN A 11 35.81 -13.71 -8.17
N ALA A 12 35.51 -13.15 -7.00
CA ALA A 12 34.37 -13.56 -6.21
C ALA A 12 33.12 -13.41 -7.09
N GLY A 13 32.56 -14.54 -7.53
CA GLY A 13 31.31 -14.55 -8.29
C GLY A 13 30.22 -13.80 -7.53
N PRO A 14 29.20 -13.25 -8.22
CA PRO A 14 28.15 -12.47 -7.58
C PRO A 14 27.54 -13.30 -6.44
N ALA A 15 27.63 -12.77 -5.21
CA ALA A 15 27.09 -13.42 -4.02
C ALA A 15 25.65 -13.85 -4.31
N ALA A 16 25.39 -15.16 -4.27
CA ALA A 16 24.08 -15.71 -4.57
C ALA A 16 23.04 -15.02 -3.67
N GLU A 17 22.10 -14.29 -4.28
CA GLU A 17 21.04 -13.63 -3.52
C GLU A 17 20.33 -14.67 -2.64
N PRO A 18 20.10 -14.38 -1.34
CA PRO A 18 19.49 -15.34 -0.44
C PRO A 18 18.16 -15.82 -1.00
N SER A 19 17.89 -17.12 -0.90
CA SER A 19 16.68 -17.72 -1.44
C SER A 19 15.42 -16.98 -0.98
N LEU A 20 14.43 -16.87 -1.87
CA LEU A 20 13.15 -16.21 -1.61
C LEU A 20 12.49 -16.69 -0.30
N LEU A 21 12.63 -17.99 0.00
CA LEU A 21 12.14 -18.58 1.24
C LEU A 21 12.85 -18.04 2.49
N ARG A 22 14.17 -17.81 2.46
CA ARG A 22 14.89 -17.19 3.60
C ARG A 22 14.49 -15.74 3.79
N GLN A 23 14.27 -15.00 2.71
CA GLN A 23 13.77 -13.63 2.79
C GLN A 23 12.36 -13.59 3.38
N ALA A 24 11.55 -14.62 3.14
CA ALA A 24 10.19 -14.70 3.66
C ALA A 24 10.11 -14.86 5.19
N PHE A 25 11.16 -15.44 5.81
CA PHE A 25 11.28 -15.61 7.26
C PHE A 25 11.83 -14.37 8.00
N ASN A 26 12.11 -13.28 7.29
CA ASN A 26 12.46 -12.03 7.95
C ASN A 26 11.23 -11.49 8.70
N VAL A 27 11.46 -10.90 9.88
CA VAL A 27 10.39 -10.34 10.72
C VAL A 27 9.44 -9.42 9.93
N PRO A 28 9.92 -8.48 9.09
CA PRO A 28 9.02 -7.63 8.30
C PRO A 28 8.14 -8.41 7.33
N ASN A 29 8.68 -9.43 6.67
CA ASN A 29 7.90 -10.18 5.68
C ASN A 29 6.83 -11.07 6.31
N ILE A 30 7.09 -11.65 7.49
CA ILE A 30 6.09 -12.40 8.25
C ILE A 30 4.92 -11.48 8.62
N LEU A 31 5.21 -10.24 9.02
CA LEU A 31 4.19 -9.25 9.37
C LEU A 31 3.34 -8.85 8.15
N SER A 32 3.95 -8.65 6.98
CA SER A 32 3.23 -8.41 5.72
C SER A 32 2.37 -9.61 5.29
N LEU A 33 2.86 -10.85 5.48
CA LEU A 33 2.08 -12.06 5.23
C LEU A 33 0.91 -12.19 6.20
N LEU A 34 1.11 -11.85 7.47
CA LEU A 34 0.05 -11.86 8.48
C LEU A 34 -1.03 -10.83 8.16
N ARG A 35 -0.65 -9.64 7.68
CA ARG A 35 -1.59 -8.64 7.17
C ARG A 35 -2.40 -9.16 6.00
N LEU A 36 -1.74 -9.80 5.04
CA LEU A 36 -2.40 -10.41 3.89
C LEU A 36 -3.40 -11.49 4.32
N ALA A 37 -3.02 -12.33 5.29
CA ALA A 37 -3.91 -13.32 5.90
C ALA A 37 -5.03 -12.69 6.74
N GLY A 38 -4.82 -11.48 7.28
CA GLY A 38 -5.81 -10.71 8.00
C GLY A 38 -6.91 -10.13 7.11
N VAL A 39 -6.68 -9.92 5.81
CA VAL A 39 -7.69 -9.43 4.86
C VAL A 39 -8.98 -10.27 4.85
N PRO A 40 -8.93 -11.60 4.61
CA PRO A 40 -10.14 -12.41 4.62
C PRO A 40 -10.82 -12.45 5.99
N VAL A 41 -10.06 -12.41 7.09
CA VAL A 41 -10.61 -12.35 8.45
C VAL A 41 -11.35 -11.04 8.67
N PHE A 42 -10.76 -9.92 8.24
CA PHE A 42 -11.38 -8.60 8.28
C PHE A 42 -12.68 -8.56 7.48
N LEU A 43 -12.65 -9.05 6.24
CA LEU A 43 -13.84 -9.14 5.39
C LEU A 43 -14.92 -10.01 6.03
N TRP A 44 -14.54 -11.16 6.59
CA TRP A 44 -15.46 -12.05 7.26
C TRP A 44 -16.10 -11.38 8.48
N LEU A 45 -15.31 -10.77 9.37
CA LEU A 45 -15.81 -10.05 10.56
C LEU A 45 -16.77 -8.92 10.18
N LEU A 46 -16.42 -8.16 9.15
CA LEU A 46 -17.18 -6.99 8.72
C LEU A 46 -18.45 -7.35 7.95
N LEU A 47 -18.44 -8.41 7.12
CA LEU A 47 -19.58 -8.76 6.26
C LEU A 47 -20.44 -9.91 6.79
N GLY A 48 -19.89 -10.76 7.65
CA GLY A 48 -20.55 -11.98 8.15
C GLY A 48 -21.32 -11.74 9.45
N PRO A 49 -20.64 -11.76 10.61
CA PRO A 49 -21.29 -11.54 11.91
C PRO A 49 -21.51 -10.05 12.22
N GLU A 50 -21.02 -9.15 11.36
CA GLU A 50 -21.12 -7.70 11.51
C GLU A 50 -20.45 -7.11 12.76
N GLU A 51 -19.35 -7.73 13.20
CA GLU A 51 -18.62 -7.38 14.42
C GLU A 51 -17.66 -6.20 14.20
N ASP A 52 -18.21 -4.99 14.08
CA ASP A 52 -17.47 -3.77 13.74
C ASP A 52 -16.34 -3.44 14.74
N GLY A 53 -16.52 -3.80 16.02
CA GLY A 53 -15.48 -3.63 17.04
C GLY A 53 -14.26 -4.51 16.80
N TRP A 54 -14.46 -5.77 16.42
CA TRP A 54 -13.38 -6.70 16.07
C TRP A 54 -12.74 -6.35 14.72
N ALA A 55 -13.55 -5.96 13.74
CA ALA A 55 -13.05 -5.47 12.45
C ALA A 55 -12.15 -4.24 12.65
N LEU A 56 -12.56 -3.30 13.50
CA LEU A 56 -11.77 -2.13 13.88
C LEU A 56 -10.47 -2.53 14.58
N ALA A 57 -10.54 -3.43 15.57
CA ALA A 57 -9.35 -3.87 16.30
C ALA A 57 -8.32 -4.49 15.35
N LEU A 58 -8.78 -5.33 14.41
CA LEU A 58 -7.93 -5.93 13.39
C LEU A 58 -7.36 -4.89 12.41
N LEU A 59 -8.17 -3.92 11.99
CA LEU A 59 -7.75 -2.80 11.14
C LEU A 59 -6.63 -1.98 11.79
N VAL A 60 -6.82 -1.57 13.05
CA VAL A 60 -5.84 -0.80 13.82
C VAL A 60 -4.58 -1.63 14.07
N PHE A 61 -4.73 -2.90 14.46
CA PHE A 61 -3.60 -3.80 14.68
C PHE A 61 -2.75 -3.97 13.41
N SER A 62 -3.41 -4.14 12.25
CA SER A 62 -2.75 -4.23 10.95
C SER A 62 -1.96 -2.96 10.61
N ALA A 63 -2.55 -1.79 10.81
CA ALA A 63 -1.89 -0.51 10.55
C ALA A 63 -0.70 -0.24 11.50
N LEU A 64 -0.83 -0.61 12.77
CA LEU A 64 0.27 -0.49 13.74
C LEU A 64 1.43 -1.43 13.41
N THR A 65 1.11 -2.62 12.92
CA THR A 65 2.10 -3.62 12.53
C THR A 65 2.90 -3.16 11.30
N ASP A 66 2.25 -2.54 10.31
CA ASP A 66 2.92 -1.90 9.16
C ASP A 66 3.89 -0.80 9.57
N TRP A 67 3.44 0.08 10.47
CA TRP A 67 4.34 1.12 10.94
C TRP A 67 5.55 0.55 11.69
N LEU A 68 5.33 -0.51 12.46
CA LEU A 68 6.38 -1.17 13.22
C LEU A 68 7.36 -1.93 12.32
N ASP A 69 6.88 -2.67 11.32
CA ASP A 69 7.74 -3.41 10.39
C ASP A 69 8.59 -2.49 9.52
N GLY A 70 8.04 -1.38 9.04
CA GLY A 70 8.77 -0.36 8.28
C GLY A 70 9.82 0.37 9.13
N LYS A 71 9.63 0.43 10.45
CA LYS A 71 10.64 0.95 11.38
C LYS A 71 11.71 -0.10 11.68
N LEU A 72 11.31 -1.34 11.94
CA LEU A 72 12.22 -2.46 12.19
C LEU A 72 13.10 -2.78 10.99
N ALA A 73 12.55 -2.78 9.77
CA ALA A 73 13.32 -3.01 8.55
C ALA A 73 14.44 -1.99 8.37
N ARG A 74 14.18 -0.71 8.71
CA ARG A 74 15.19 0.36 8.68
C ARG A 74 16.23 0.22 9.78
N TRP A 75 15.83 -0.20 10.98
CA TRP A 75 16.76 -0.36 12.11
C TRP A 75 17.62 -1.61 12.01
N LEU A 76 17.09 -2.69 11.47
CA LEU A 76 17.79 -3.97 11.32
C LEU A 76 18.53 -4.08 9.98
N ASN A 77 18.38 -3.10 9.09
CA ASN A 77 18.89 -3.10 7.72
C ASN A 77 18.48 -4.38 6.94
N GLN A 78 17.30 -4.92 7.25
CA GLN A 78 16.75 -6.17 6.71
C GLN A 78 15.77 -5.90 5.57
N MET A 79 16.12 -5.00 4.66
CA MET A 79 15.29 -4.72 3.49
C MET A 79 15.44 -5.86 2.48
N SER A 80 14.35 -6.61 2.23
CA SER A 80 14.35 -7.71 1.26
C SER A 80 13.67 -7.29 -0.05
N ARG A 81 14.10 -7.85 -1.19
CA ARG A 81 13.46 -7.59 -2.49
C ARG A 81 12.02 -8.10 -2.53
N LEU A 82 11.75 -9.20 -1.82
CA LEU A 82 10.39 -9.70 -1.68
C LEU A 82 9.49 -8.76 -0.88
N GLY A 83 9.93 -8.30 0.29
CA GLY A 83 9.16 -7.35 1.10
C GLY A 83 8.85 -6.07 0.31
N GLN A 84 9.83 -5.52 -0.41
CA GLN A 84 9.64 -4.33 -1.26
C GLN A 84 8.53 -4.49 -2.32
N LEU A 85 8.23 -5.71 -2.76
CA LEU A 85 7.13 -6.00 -3.68
C LEU A 85 5.84 -6.42 -2.96
N LEU A 86 5.97 -7.15 -1.85
CA LEU A 86 4.85 -7.72 -1.11
C LEU A 86 4.14 -6.67 -0.25
N ASP A 87 4.87 -5.77 0.39
CA ASP A 87 4.31 -4.75 1.29
C ASP A 87 3.33 -3.84 0.55
N PRO A 88 3.68 -3.22 -0.61
CA PRO A 88 2.75 -2.37 -1.35
C PRO A 88 1.56 -3.14 -1.93
N ALA A 89 1.73 -4.44 -2.21
CA ALA A 89 0.66 -5.28 -2.74
C ALA A 89 -0.35 -5.65 -1.64
N ALA A 90 0.14 -6.06 -0.47
CA ALA A 90 -0.68 -6.37 0.69
C ALA A 90 -1.47 -5.14 1.16
N ASP A 91 -0.83 -3.97 1.20
CA ASP A 91 -1.50 -2.71 1.56
C ASP A 91 -2.62 -2.34 0.59
N ARG A 92 -2.34 -2.39 -0.71
CA ARG A 92 -3.36 -2.10 -1.73
C ARG A 92 -4.52 -3.08 -1.67
N LEU A 93 -4.23 -4.37 -1.47
CA LEU A 93 -5.28 -5.37 -1.32
C LEU A 93 -6.12 -5.09 -0.09
N TYR A 94 -5.50 -4.73 1.04
CA TYR A 94 -6.18 -4.42 2.28
C TYR A 94 -7.08 -3.18 2.14
N ILE A 95 -6.59 -2.11 1.51
CA ILE A 95 -7.38 -0.91 1.20
C ILE A 95 -8.55 -1.23 0.26
N LEU A 96 -8.31 -1.97 -0.83
CA LEU A 96 -9.35 -2.37 -1.79
C LEU A 96 -10.42 -3.23 -1.13
N ALA A 97 -10.01 -4.23 -0.34
CA ALA A 97 -10.92 -5.09 0.41
C ALA A 97 -11.78 -4.27 1.38
N THR A 98 -11.17 -3.33 2.10
CA THR A 98 -11.88 -2.42 3.02
C THR A 98 -12.91 -1.56 2.30
N LEU A 99 -12.54 -0.96 1.17
CA LEU A 99 -13.46 -0.14 0.36
C LEU A 99 -14.63 -0.95 -0.19
N ILE A 100 -14.38 -2.16 -0.67
CA ILE A 100 -15.43 -3.05 -1.17
C ILE A 100 -16.35 -3.47 -0.02
N ALA A 101 -15.80 -3.82 1.15
CA ALA A 101 -16.62 -4.21 2.28
C ALA A 101 -17.52 -3.06 2.76
N PHE A 102 -16.99 -1.84 2.85
CA PHE A 102 -17.78 -0.64 3.18
C PHE A 102 -18.84 -0.32 2.14
N LEU A 103 -18.58 -0.58 0.85
CA LEU A 103 -19.58 -0.44 -0.19
C LEU A 103 -20.73 -1.43 0.00
N VAL A 104 -20.41 -2.70 0.26
CA VAL A 104 -21.41 -3.77 0.46
C VAL A 104 -22.24 -3.51 1.72
N ARG A 105 -21.61 -3.04 2.80
CA ARG A 105 -22.28 -2.60 4.04
C ARG A 105 -23.09 -1.30 3.89
N GLY A 106 -22.95 -0.58 2.78
CA GLY A 106 -23.59 0.73 2.59
C GLY A 106 -23.04 1.84 3.48
N ILE A 107 -21.85 1.65 4.09
CA ILE A 107 -21.19 2.66 4.93
C ILE A 107 -20.67 3.81 4.08
N ILE A 108 -20.11 3.49 2.91
CA ILE A 108 -19.62 4.47 1.95
C ILE A 108 -20.41 4.31 0.64
N PRO A 109 -20.86 5.41 0.03
CA PRO A 109 -21.56 5.33 -1.24
C PRO A 109 -20.61 5.00 -2.40
N TRP A 110 -21.14 4.34 -3.42
CA TRP A 110 -20.39 3.87 -4.58
C TRP A 110 -19.61 4.97 -5.33
N TRP A 111 -20.12 6.21 -5.33
CA TRP A 111 -19.48 7.36 -5.97
C TRP A 111 -18.17 7.79 -5.30
N VAL A 112 -17.90 7.37 -4.06
CA VAL A 112 -16.58 7.51 -3.43
C VAL A 112 -15.69 6.33 -3.81
N VAL A 113 -16.22 5.11 -3.77
CA VAL A 113 -15.42 3.90 -3.99
C VAL A 113 -14.90 3.80 -5.43
N VAL A 114 -15.74 4.15 -6.42
CA VAL A 114 -15.37 4.07 -7.84
C VAL A 114 -14.14 4.94 -8.18
N PRO A 115 -14.08 6.24 -7.83
CA PRO A 115 -12.89 7.06 -8.09
C PRO A 115 -11.62 6.55 -7.40
N LEU A 116 -11.74 6.02 -6.18
CA LEU A 116 -10.60 5.45 -5.43
C LEU A 116 -10.03 4.22 -6.14
N VAL A 117 -10.89 3.26 -6.52
CA VAL A 117 -10.49 2.06 -7.26
C VAL A 117 -9.94 2.42 -8.64
N LEU A 118 -10.60 3.36 -9.33
CA LEU A 118 -10.17 3.82 -10.64
C LEU A 118 -8.78 4.44 -10.59
N ARG A 119 -8.47 5.23 -9.54
CA ARG A 119 -7.14 5.82 -9.35
C ARG A 119 -6.08 4.74 -9.20
N GLU A 120 -6.32 3.70 -8.40
CA GLU A 120 -5.38 2.58 -8.25
C GLU A 120 -5.13 1.86 -9.58
N ALA A 121 -6.19 1.64 -10.37
CA ALA A 121 -6.07 1.09 -11.71
C ALA A 121 -5.26 2.00 -12.63
N VAL A 122 -5.52 3.31 -12.62
CA VAL A 122 -4.77 4.32 -13.39
C VAL A 122 -3.29 4.33 -13.03
N LEU A 123 -2.96 4.32 -11.73
CA LEU A 123 -1.57 4.26 -11.26
C LEU A 123 -0.90 2.97 -11.75
N GLY A 124 -1.58 1.83 -11.63
CA GLY A 124 -1.09 0.54 -12.11
C GLY A 124 -0.82 0.54 -13.61
N VAL A 125 -1.75 1.08 -14.41
CA VAL A 125 -1.60 1.22 -15.87
C VAL A 125 -0.47 2.17 -16.23
N CYS A 126 -0.34 3.32 -15.53
CA CYS A 126 0.77 4.26 -15.76
C CYS A 126 2.12 3.59 -15.49
N VAL A 127 2.28 2.93 -14.33
CA VAL A 127 3.51 2.21 -13.98
C VAL A 127 3.82 1.12 -15.00
N LEU A 128 2.83 0.32 -15.40
CA LEU A 128 3.02 -0.74 -16.39
C LEU A 128 3.43 -0.17 -17.76
N THR A 129 2.80 0.91 -18.20
CA THR A 129 3.07 1.55 -19.49
C THR A 129 4.45 2.17 -19.52
N LEU A 130 4.86 2.89 -18.47
CA LEU A 130 6.19 3.50 -18.38
C LEU A 130 7.27 2.41 -18.32
N ARG A 131 7.08 1.38 -17.49
CA ARG A 131 8.01 0.24 -17.42
C ARG A 131 8.18 -0.47 -18.77
N ARG A 132 7.09 -0.70 -19.50
CA ARG A 132 7.14 -1.33 -20.84
C ARG A 132 7.90 -0.50 -21.87
N ARG A 133 7.98 0.82 -21.67
CA ARG A 133 8.69 1.76 -22.55
C ARG A 133 10.06 2.18 -21.99
N GLY A 134 10.57 1.52 -20.95
CA GLY A 134 11.89 1.81 -20.38
C GLY A 134 11.97 3.08 -19.55
N PHE A 135 10.84 3.76 -19.27
CA PHE A 135 10.83 4.95 -18.43
C PHE A 135 10.81 4.60 -16.94
N ALA A 136 11.40 5.48 -16.14
CA ALA A 136 11.30 5.42 -14.69
C ALA A 136 9.83 5.50 -14.24
N PRO A 137 9.45 4.82 -13.14
CA PRO A 137 8.10 4.95 -12.59
C PRO A 137 7.77 6.40 -12.22
N PRO A 138 6.49 6.80 -12.28
CA PRO A 138 6.08 8.17 -11.97
C PRO A 138 6.43 8.56 -10.53
N GLU A 139 6.81 9.82 -10.34
CA GLU A 139 7.22 10.32 -9.02
C GLU A 139 6.02 10.42 -8.07
N VAL A 140 6.23 9.98 -6.82
CA VAL A 140 5.17 9.98 -5.82
C VAL A 140 4.92 11.41 -5.34
N THR A 141 3.80 12.00 -5.76
CA THR A 141 3.42 13.35 -5.37
C THR A 141 3.04 13.42 -3.88
N TYR A 142 3.41 14.52 -3.20
CA TYR A 142 3.02 14.79 -1.82
C TYR A 142 1.50 14.75 -1.60
N ILE A 143 0.72 15.16 -2.59
CA ILE A 143 -0.75 15.09 -2.57
C ILE A 143 -1.22 13.62 -2.51
N GLY A 144 -0.58 12.73 -3.24
CA GLY A 144 -0.88 11.29 -3.19
C GLY A 144 -0.58 10.69 -1.81
N LYS A 145 0.54 11.08 -1.18
CA LYS A 145 0.85 10.68 0.20
C LYS A 145 -0.19 11.19 1.18
N GLY A 146 -0.54 12.48 1.09
CA GLY A 146 -1.56 13.11 1.93
C GLY A 146 -2.92 12.43 1.78
N ALA A 147 -3.33 12.12 0.55
CA ALA A 147 -4.58 11.42 0.28
C ALA A 147 -4.63 10.05 0.97
N THR A 148 -3.54 9.27 0.90
CA THR A 148 -3.43 7.99 1.61
C THR A 148 -3.50 8.16 3.12
N PHE A 149 -2.81 9.14 3.70
CA PHE A 149 -2.89 9.42 5.14
C PHE A 149 -4.32 9.74 5.57
N VAL A 150 -5.00 10.62 4.84
CA VAL A 150 -6.39 10.98 5.13
C VAL A 150 -7.31 9.75 5.09
N LEU A 151 -7.14 8.88 4.08
CA LEU A 151 -7.94 7.67 3.94
C LEU A 151 -7.63 6.62 5.02
N MET A 152 -6.38 6.54 5.47
CA MET A 152 -5.95 5.68 6.57
C MET A 152 -6.62 6.04 7.89
N TYR A 153 -6.90 7.33 8.14
CA TYR A 153 -7.71 7.77 9.29
C TYR A 153 -9.21 7.64 9.04
N ALA A 154 -9.66 7.76 7.80
CA ALA A 154 -11.08 7.64 7.46
C ALA A 154 -11.63 6.25 7.82
N PHE A 155 -10.92 5.16 7.48
CA PHE A 155 -11.45 3.80 7.68
C PHE A 155 -11.69 3.40 9.14
N PRO A 156 -10.73 3.62 10.08
CA PRO A 156 -10.99 3.38 11.50
C PRO A 156 -12.10 4.27 12.05
N CYS A 157 -12.16 5.55 11.65
CA CYS A 157 -13.22 6.46 12.09
C CYS A 157 -14.61 6.02 11.59
N LEU A 158 -14.72 5.52 10.36
CA LEU A 158 -15.97 5.02 9.79
C LEU A 158 -16.45 3.73 10.46
N LEU A 159 -15.54 2.84 10.84
CA LEU A 159 -15.87 1.64 11.64
C LEU A 159 -16.28 2.03 13.07
N LEU A 160 -15.54 2.92 13.72
CA LEU A 160 -15.91 3.47 15.03
C LEU A 160 -17.30 4.09 15.00
N ALA A 161 -17.67 4.74 13.90
CA ALA A 161 -18.97 5.38 13.71
C ALA A 161 -20.14 4.39 13.58
N GLN A 162 -19.89 3.09 13.39
CA GLN A 162 -20.95 2.06 13.39
C GLN A 162 -21.35 1.63 14.80
N GLY A 163 -20.52 1.93 15.80
CA GLY A 163 -20.86 1.65 17.20
C GLY A 163 -22.05 2.48 17.71
N GLY A 164 -22.70 2.01 18.76
CA GLY A 164 -23.81 2.72 19.43
C GLY A 164 -23.38 3.71 20.53
N SER A 165 -22.09 4.00 20.68
CA SER A 165 -21.55 4.80 21.80
C SER A 165 -21.44 6.30 21.47
N ASP A 166 -21.29 7.15 22.49
CA ASP A 166 -21.05 8.59 22.31
C ASP A 166 -19.79 8.88 21.46
N VAL A 167 -18.80 7.99 21.54
CA VAL A 167 -17.59 8.04 20.71
C VAL A 167 -17.93 7.87 19.23
N ALA A 168 -18.88 7.01 18.90
CA ALA A 168 -19.34 6.81 17.52
C ALA A 168 -20.03 8.06 16.97
N ALA A 169 -20.81 8.77 17.80
CA ALA A 169 -21.46 10.01 17.41
C ALA A 169 -20.46 11.10 17.00
N VAL A 170 -19.31 11.18 17.69
CA VAL A 170 -18.22 12.10 17.35
C VAL A 170 -17.39 11.60 16.16
N ALA A 171 -17.14 10.29 16.09
CA ALA A 171 -16.35 9.68 15.01
C ALA A 171 -17.04 9.79 13.64
N ARG A 172 -18.38 9.78 13.60
CA ARG A 172 -19.16 9.81 12.37
C ARG A 172 -18.89 11.02 11.47
N PRO A 173 -19.06 12.29 11.91
CA PRO A 173 -18.75 13.44 11.06
C PRO A 173 -17.28 13.51 10.65
N ILE A 174 -16.37 13.09 11.53
CA ILE A 174 -14.93 13.05 11.26
C ILE A 174 -14.61 12.04 10.16
N GLY A 175 -15.16 10.82 10.26
CA GLY A 175 -14.97 9.76 9.27
C GLY A 175 -15.44 10.20 7.89
N TYR A 176 -16.67 10.72 7.77
CA TYR A 176 -17.18 11.22 6.49
C TYR A 176 -16.39 12.41 5.95
N ALA A 177 -15.97 13.34 6.81
CA ALA A 177 -15.13 14.47 6.39
C ALA A 177 -13.81 13.97 5.79
N PHE A 178 -13.10 13.05 6.48
CA PHE A 178 -11.88 12.45 5.94
C PHE A 178 -12.14 11.65 4.68
N THR A 179 -13.25 10.93 4.55
CA THR A 179 -13.60 10.22 3.33
C THR A 179 -13.77 11.17 2.14
N ILE A 180 -14.50 12.28 2.32
CA ILE A 180 -14.74 13.25 1.24
C ILE A 180 -13.44 13.96 0.85
N TRP A 181 -12.73 14.53 1.82
CA TRP A 181 -11.45 15.21 1.57
C TRP A 181 -10.41 14.24 1.00
N GLY A 182 -10.33 13.04 1.56
CA GLY A 182 -9.47 11.97 1.09
C GLY A 182 -9.77 11.63 -0.36
N ALA A 183 -11.04 11.45 -0.72
CA ALA A 183 -11.45 11.15 -2.09
C ALA A 183 -11.08 12.27 -3.08
N VAL A 184 -11.30 13.54 -2.72
CA VAL A 184 -10.91 14.68 -3.56
C VAL A 184 -9.40 14.68 -3.81
N LEU A 185 -8.59 14.53 -2.75
CA LEU A 185 -7.13 14.46 -2.87
C LEU A 185 -6.69 13.22 -3.66
N TYR A 186 -7.40 12.10 -3.51
CA TYR A 186 -7.11 10.86 -4.22
C TYR A 186 -7.31 11.05 -5.72
N VAL A 187 -8.45 11.60 -6.12
CA VAL A 187 -8.77 11.90 -7.53
C VAL A 187 -7.75 12.88 -8.11
N TRP A 188 -7.43 13.95 -7.39
CA TRP A 188 -6.43 14.92 -7.83
C TRP A 188 -5.06 14.27 -8.03
N SER A 189 -4.63 13.40 -7.10
CA SER A 189 -3.38 12.65 -7.26
C SER A 189 -3.40 11.77 -8.52
N GLY A 190 -4.52 11.13 -8.83
CA GLY A 190 -4.71 10.34 -10.05
C GLY A 190 -4.50 11.15 -11.32
N VAL A 191 -5.08 12.36 -11.37
CA VAL A 191 -4.89 13.29 -12.49
C VAL A 191 -3.41 13.66 -12.65
N LEU A 192 -2.72 13.97 -11.55
CA LEU A 192 -1.29 14.30 -11.59
C LEU A 192 -0.43 13.15 -12.09
N TYR A 193 -0.74 11.90 -11.74
CA TYR A 193 -0.01 10.74 -12.27
C TYR A 193 -0.22 10.57 -13.77
N VAL A 194 -1.44 10.77 -14.27
CA VAL A 194 -1.73 10.71 -15.71
C VAL A 194 -0.98 11.81 -16.46
N VAL A 195 -0.94 13.04 -15.92
CA VAL A 195 -0.22 14.16 -16.51
C VAL A 195 1.28 13.87 -16.55
N GLN A 196 1.86 13.37 -15.46
CA GLN A 196 3.28 12.99 -15.41
C GLN A 196 3.60 11.89 -16.43
N ALA A 197 2.78 10.84 -16.48
CA ALA A 197 2.95 9.74 -17.44
C ALA A 197 2.88 10.25 -18.88
N ARG A 198 1.88 11.08 -19.20
CA ARG A 198 1.73 11.69 -20.54
C ARG A 198 2.93 12.58 -20.90
N ASN A 199 3.42 13.38 -19.97
CA ASN A 199 4.55 14.28 -20.21
C ASN A 199 5.85 13.50 -20.44
N ALA A 200 6.11 12.46 -19.65
CA ALA A 200 7.25 11.57 -19.85
C ALA A 200 7.22 10.90 -21.24
N LEU A 201 6.04 10.45 -21.68
CA LEU A 201 5.88 9.83 -23.00
C LEU A 201 5.97 10.81 -24.17
N ARG A 202 5.67 12.09 -23.96
CA ARG A 202 5.76 13.15 -24.99
C ARG A 202 7.15 13.78 -25.10
N GLY A 203 7.92 13.79 -24.01
CA GLY A 203 9.29 14.28 -23.99
C GLY A 203 10.32 13.25 -24.47
N ALA A 204 9.90 12.03 -24.74
CA ALA A 204 10.73 10.99 -25.35
C ALA A 204 11.08 11.40 -26.80
N PRO A 205 12.37 11.42 -27.19
CA PRO A 205 12.71 11.49 -28.61
C PRO A 205 12.01 10.34 -29.34
N ALA A 206 11.35 10.62 -30.46
CA ALA A 206 10.86 9.57 -31.34
C ALA A 206 12.08 8.81 -31.85
N GLU A 207 12.17 7.52 -31.51
CA GLU A 207 13.10 6.59 -32.18
C GLU A 207 12.74 6.46 -33.67
#